data_AF-A0A946QYX3-F1
#
_entry.id   AF-A0A946QYX3-F1
#
_cell.length_a   1.000
_cell.length_b   1.000
_cell.length_c   1.000
_cell.angle_alpha   90.00
_cell.angle_beta   90.00
_cell.angle_gamma   90.00
#
_symmetry.space_group_name_H-M   'P 1'
#
loop_
_entity.id
_entity.type
_entity.pdbx_description
1 polymer ?
#
loop_
_entity_poly.entity_id
_entity_poly.type
_entity_poly.pdbx_seq_one_letter_code
_entity_poly.pdbx_strand_id
1 'polypeptide(L)'
;SSESSPIGFVVSNSCTYFRPVKYPDTLSIGLRIIKIGKSSVTYDVGIFKNNESEASARGTYVHVYVDKKMKKPICISDVMKNKLNKISYLSN
;
A
#
# COMPACT_ATOMS: atom_id res chain seq x y z
N SER A 1 12.29 -27.57 0.99
CA SER A 1 12.35 -26.88 -0.32
C SER A 1 12.33 -25.39 -0.05
N SER A 2 13.32 -24.66 -0.54
CA SER A 2 13.59 -23.25 -0.19
C SER A 2 12.39 -22.33 -0.44
N GLU A 3 11.66 -21.97 0.62
CA GLU A 3 10.58 -20.97 0.58
C GLU A 3 11.17 -19.62 0.19
N SER A 4 11.10 -19.26 -1.10
CA SER A 4 11.39 -17.90 -1.51
C SER A 4 10.21 -17.01 -1.11
N SER A 5 10.44 -16.03 -0.23
CA SER A 5 9.41 -15.07 0.16
C SER A 5 8.78 -14.41 -1.08
N PRO A 6 7.44 -14.28 -1.13
CA PRO A 6 6.77 -13.62 -2.24
C PRO A 6 7.28 -12.18 -2.42
N ILE A 7 7.30 -11.73 -3.67
CA ILE A 7 7.60 -10.33 -4.01
C ILE A 7 6.32 -9.63 -4.46
N GLY A 8 6.18 -8.34 -4.16
CA GLY A 8 5.05 -7.53 -4.60
C GLY A 8 5.38 -6.76 -5.88
N PHE A 9 4.55 -6.89 -6.91
CA PHE A 9 4.59 -6.04 -8.10
C PHE A 9 3.55 -4.93 -7.97
N VAL A 10 3.95 -3.68 -8.20
CA VAL A 10 3.00 -2.57 -8.35
C VAL A 10 2.41 -2.66 -9.76
N VAL A 11 1.15 -3.05 -9.85
CA VAL A 11 0.46 -3.25 -11.15
C VAL A 11 -0.47 -2.08 -11.51
N SER A 12 -0.78 -1.23 -10.54
CA SER A 12 -1.59 -0.02 -10.73
C SER A 12 -1.22 1.00 -9.65
N ASN A 13 -1.21 2.28 -10.04
CA ASN A 13 -0.98 3.41 -9.15
C ASN A 13 -1.77 4.62 -9.68
N SER A 14 -2.34 5.41 -8.78
CA SER A 14 -2.99 6.68 -9.05
C SER A 14 -2.62 7.69 -7.97
N CYS A 15 -2.43 8.96 -8.31
CA CYS A 15 -2.21 10.00 -7.32
C CYS A 15 -2.90 11.30 -7.76
N THR A 16 -3.62 11.93 -6.84
CA THR A 16 -4.17 13.27 -7.00
C THR A 16 -3.41 14.23 -6.11
N TYR A 17 -2.91 15.32 -6.70
CA TYR A 17 -2.16 16.36 -6.01
C TYR A 17 -3.08 17.55 -5.77
N PHE A 18 -3.28 17.90 -4.51
CA PHE A 18 -4.14 19.02 -4.11
C PHE A 18 -3.32 20.28 -3.83
N ARG A 19 -2.13 20.13 -3.23
CA ARG A 19 -1.28 21.24 -2.79
C ARG A 19 0.19 20.91 -3.06
N PRO A 20 1.02 21.90 -3.42
CA PRO A 20 2.46 21.69 -3.59
C PRO A 20 3.13 21.42 -2.24
N VAL A 21 4.17 20.59 -2.29
CA VAL A 21 5.16 20.36 -1.24
C VAL A 21 6.53 20.81 -1.76
N LYS A 22 7.40 21.26 -0.87
CA LYS A 22 8.74 21.74 -1.24
C LYS A 22 9.77 21.27 -0.23
N TYR A 23 11.03 21.20 -0.64
CA TYR A 23 12.12 21.08 0.33
C TYR A 23 12.20 22.36 1.20
N PRO A 24 12.42 22.28 2.53
CA PRO A 24 12.63 21.10 3.37
C PRO A 24 11.37 20.66 4.16
N ASP A 25 10.18 20.73 3.57
CA ASP A 25 8.93 20.29 4.23
C ASP A 25 9.08 18.87 4.79
N THR A 26 8.59 18.67 6.01
CA THR A 26 8.49 17.32 6.60
C THR A 26 7.20 16.68 6.15
N LEU A 27 7.27 15.47 5.59
CA LEU A 27 6.10 14.74 5.11
C LEU A 27 5.69 13.62 6.07
N SER A 28 4.42 13.60 6.42
CA SER A 28 3.75 12.48 7.09
C SER A 28 2.91 11.71 6.08
N ILE A 29 2.93 10.39 6.17
CA ILE A 29 2.20 9.50 5.25
C ILE A 29 1.21 8.66 6.07
N GLY A 30 -0.08 8.82 5.76
CA GLY A 30 -1.12 7.90 6.20
C GLY A 30 -1.24 6.75 5.21
N LEU A 31 -1.36 5.52 5.69
CA LEU A 31 -1.56 4.32 4.88
C LEU A 31 -2.71 3.51 5.43
N ARG A 32 -3.60 3.04 4.56
CA ARG A 32 -4.61 2.03 4.90
C ARG A 32 -4.77 1.00 3.81
N ILE A 33 -5.28 -0.17 4.18
CA ILE A 33 -5.69 -1.20 3.22
C ILE A 33 -7.13 -0.93 2.80
N ILE A 34 -7.38 -0.84 1.50
CA ILE A 34 -8.74 -0.72 0.94
C ILE A 34 -9.33 -2.11 0.70
N LYS A 35 -8.51 -3.03 0.18
CA LYS A 35 -8.98 -4.36 -0.24
C LYS A 35 -7.86 -5.37 -0.20
N ILE A 36 -8.16 -6.56 0.30
CA ILE A 36 -7.31 -7.75 0.19
C ILE A 36 -8.02 -8.74 -0.73
N GLY A 37 -7.42 -9.00 -1.89
CA GLY A 37 -7.86 -10.01 -2.85
C GLY A 37 -7.16 -11.36 -2.63
N LYS A 38 -7.30 -12.27 -3.61
CA LYS A 38 -6.65 -13.59 -3.56
C LYS A 38 -5.12 -13.48 -3.61
N SER A 39 -4.61 -12.68 -4.55
CA SER A 39 -3.18 -12.47 -4.79
C SER A 39 -2.79 -10.99 -4.77
N SER A 40 -3.71 -10.09 -4.44
CA SER A 40 -3.50 -8.65 -4.52
C SER A 40 -3.94 -7.89 -3.27
N VAL A 41 -3.35 -6.73 -3.05
CA VAL A 41 -3.71 -5.79 -2.00
C VAL A 41 -3.78 -4.39 -2.59
N THR A 42 -4.89 -3.70 -2.37
CA THR A 42 -5.08 -2.30 -2.75
C THR A 42 -4.87 -1.43 -1.52
N TYR A 43 -3.98 -0.45 -1.64
CA TYR A 43 -3.60 0.51 -0.62
C TYR A 43 -4.17 1.89 -0.94
N ASP A 44 -4.51 2.65 0.10
CA ASP A 44 -4.80 4.09 0.04
C ASP A 44 -3.70 4.82 0.82
N VAL A 45 -3.24 5.94 0.29
CA VAL A 45 -2.16 6.75 0.85
C VAL A 45 -2.59 8.19 0.91
N GLY A 46 -2.43 8.83 2.08
CA GLY A 46 -2.52 10.28 2.24
C GLY A 46 -1.16 10.87 2.56
N ILE A 47 -0.79 11.97 1.92
CA ILE A 47 0.47 12.68 2.15
C ILE A 47 0.15 14.05 2.75
N PHE A 48 0.75 14.37 3.89
CA PHE A 48 0.51 15.58 4.68
C PHE A 48 1.85 16.27 4.93
N LYS A 49 1.92 17.61 4.86
CA LYS A 49 3.15 18.36 5.11
C LYS A 49 3.12 19.06 6.46
N ASN A 50 4.26 19.18 7.12
CA ASN A 50 4.45 19.99 8.34
C ASN A 50 3.39 19.77 9.43
N ASN A 51 2.90 18.52 9.57
CA ASN A 51 1.83 18.11 10.47
C ASN A 51 0.46 18.77 10.22
N GLU A 52 0.21 19.28 9.01
CA GLU A 52 -1.11 19.74 8.57
C GLU A 52 -2.10 18.57 8.54
N SER A 53 -3.37 18.85 8.85
CA SER A 53 -4.46 17.87 8.78
C SER A 53 -5.00 17.66 7.37
N GLU A 54 -4.76 18.61 6.46
CA GLU A 54 -5.15 18.50 5.05
C GLU A 54 -4.10 17.74 4.25
N ALA A 55 -4.56 16.83 3.39
CA ALA A 55 -3.68 16.10 2.50
C ALA A 55 -3.18 17.01 1.36
N SER A 56 -1.86 17.06 1.16
CA SER A 56 -1.23 17.64 -0.02
C SER A 56 -1.42 16.76 -1.25
N ALA A 57 -1.45 15.44 -1.06
CA ALA A 57 -1.76 14.48 -2.11
C ALA A 57 -2.42 13.23 -1.53
N ARG A 58 -3.23 12.55 -2.35
CA ARG A 58 -3.79 11.23 -2.04
C ARG A 58 -3.58 10.29 -3.21
N GLY A 59 -3.12 9.08 -2.92
CA GLY A 59 -2.88 8.06 -3.94
C GLY A 59 -3.46 6.71 -3.57
N THR A 60 -3.65 5.87 -4.58
CA THR A 60 -3.96 4.45 -4.40
C THR A 60 -2.99 3.64 -5.22
N TYR A 61 -2.61 2.46 -4.73
CA TYR A 61 -1.79 1.54 -5.52
C TYR A 61 -2.13 0.09 -5.20
N VAL A 62 -1.82 -0.80 -6.14
CA VAL A 62 -2.13 -2.23 -6.04
C VAL A 62 -0.86 -3.05 -6.11
N HIS A 63 -0.59 -3.84 -5.06
CA HIS A 63 0.40 -4.91 -5.11
C HIS A 63 -0.25 -6.21 -5.55
N VAL A 64 0.37 -6.92 -6.49
CA VAL A 64 0.13 -8.35 -6.75
C VAL A 64 1.33 -9.13 -6.23
N TYR A 65 1.09 -10.10 -5.35
CA TYR A 65 2.12 -10.98 -4.83
C TYR A 65 2.38 -12.12 -5.81
N VAL A 66 3.65 -12.30 -6.17
CA VAL A 66 4.09 -13.30 -7.14
C VAL A 66 5.19 -14.17 -6.56
N ASP A 67 5.25 -15.42 -7.05
CA ASP A 67 6.39 -16.29 -6.81
C ASP A 67 7.67 -15.67 -7.39
N LYS A 68 8.75 -15.66 -6.60
CA LYS A 68 9.98 -14.96 -6.97
C LYS A 68 10.65 -15.55 -8.20
N LYS A 69 10.55 -16.87 -8.44
CA LYS A 69 11.19 -17.57 -9.56
C LYS A 69 10.29 -17.56 -10.79
N MET A 70 9.04 -17.99 -10.64
CA MET A 70 8.09 -18.18 -11.73
C MET A 70 7.43 -16.87 -12.18
N LYS A 71 7.48 -15.82 -11.35
CA LYS A 71 6.78 -14.54 -11.57
C LYS A 71 5.27 -14.68 -11.78
N LYS A 72 4.68 -15.79 -11.34
CA LYS A 72 3.24 -16.03 -11.40
C LYS A 72 2.56 -15.56 -10.10
N PRO A 73 1.33 -15.00 -10.16
CA PRO A 73 0.58 -14.64 -8.96
C PRO A 73 0.42 -15.82 -8.01
N ILE A 74 0.61 -15.56 -6.72
CA ILE A 74 0.38 -16.54 -5.66
C ILE A 74 -0.65 -16.04 -4.67
N CYS A 75 -1.33 -16.96 -3.99
CA CYS A 75 -2.28 -16.59 -2.96
C CYS A 75 -1.57 -15.95 -1.78
N ILE A 76 -2.13 -14.86 -1.26
CA ILE A 76 -1.69 -14.24 -0.02
C ILE A 76 -1.97 -15.25 1.11
N SER A 77 -0.94 -15.59 1.89
CA SER A 77 -1.08 -16.51 3.02
C SER A 77 -1.97 -15.93 4.11
N ASP A 78 -2.64 -16.78 4.88
CA ASP A 78 -3.55 -16.30 5.93
C ASP A 78 -2.80 -15.54 7.04
N VAL A 79 -1.54 -15.92 7.30
CA VAL A 79 -0.64 -15.16 8.18
C VAL A 79 -0.47 -13.72 7.68
N MET A 80 -0.27 -13.54 6.38
CA MET A 80 -0.12 -12.22 5.78
C MET A 80 -1.44 -11.45 5.75
N LYS A 81 -2.56 -12.10 5.39
CA LYS A 81 -3.90 -11.48 5.46
C LYS A 81 -4.20 -10.98 6.86
N ASN A 82 -3.91 -11.76 7.90
CA ASN A 82 -4.13 -11.36 9.29
C ASN A 82 -3.29 -10.14 9.69
N LYS A 83 -2.05 -10.02 9.20
CA LYS A 83 -1.23 -8.82 9.42
C LYS A 83 -1.77 -7.60 8.68
N LEU A 84 -2.15 -7.76 7.42
CA LEU A 84 -2.72 -6.69 6.59
C LEU A 84 -4.05 -6.19 7.15
N ASN A 85 -4.88 -7.10 7.65
CA ASN A 85 -6.16 -6.77 8.27
C ASN A 85 -5.98 -5.81 9.46
N LYS A 86 -4.90 -5.91 10.25
CA LYS A 86 -4.63 -4.96 11.33
C LYS A 86 -4.44 -3.51 10.85
N ILE A 87 -4.03 -3.32 9.61
CA ILE A 87 -3.86 -2.00 8.97
C ILE A 87 -5.15 -1.57 8.24
N SER A 88 -6.07 -2.52 8.01
CA SER A 88 -7.39 -2.27 7.42
C SER A 88 -8.40 -1.69 8.41
N TYR A 89 -8.26 -1.97 9.72
CA TYR A 89 -9.27 -1.67 10.74
C TYR A 89 -9.20 -0.27 11.38
N LEU A 90 -8.41 0.67 10.85
CA LEU A 90 -8.40 2.05 11.38
C LEU A 90 -9.53 2.94 10.80
N SER A 91 -10.72 2.39 10.65
CA SER A 91 -11.94 3.14 10.35
C SER A 91 -12.99 2.91 11.44
N ASN A 92 -12.74 3.54 12.59
CA ASN A 92 -13.68 4.10 13.58
C ASN A 92 -13.07 4.04 14.99
#